data_AF-A0AAU9V3N4-F1
#
_entry.id   AF-A0AAU9V3N4-F1
#
_cell.length_a   1.000
_cell.length_b   1.000
_cell.length_c   1.000
_cell.angle_alpha   90.00
_cell.angle_beta   90.00
_cell.angle_gamma   90.00
#
_symmetry.space_group_name_H-M   'P 1'
#
loop_
_entity.id
_entity.type
_entity.pdbx_description
1 polymer ?
#
loop_
_entity_poly.entity_id
_entity_poly.type
_entity_poly.pdbx_seq_one_letter_code
_entity_poly.pdbx_strand_id
1 'polypeptide(L)'
;MLKSASQYVSNTTVFDEVCVELCMAALQLVAWAPPEEAMWRALAALARLAAHSHDVPQLVALVGPDPAAFRGTSPRIDEQIDLIMKKVASASG
;
A
#
# COMPACT_ATOMS: atom_id res chain seq x y z
N MET A 1 35.56 -19.03 15.86
CA MET A 1 35.04 -18.79 14.50
C MET A 1 33.55 -18.49 14.59
N LEU A 2 33.17 -17.21 14.57
CA LEU A 2 31.78 -16.76 14.55
C LEU A 2 31.52 -16.12 13.19
N LYS A 3 31.03 -16.88 12.21
CA LYS A 3 30.31 -16.34 11.05
C LYS A 3 29.24 -17.35 10.63
N SER A 4 28.09 -16.79 10.23
CA SER A 4 26.97 -17.42 9.52
C SER A 4 25.74 -17.81 10.34
N ALA A 5 25.19 -16.84 11.09
CA ALA A 5 23.76 -16.83 11.44
C ALA A 5 22.92 -15.95 10.47
N SER A 6 23.48 -15.60 9.32
CA SER A 6 22.85 -14.72 8.32
C SER A 6 22.24 -15.52 7.17
N GLN A 7 21.28 -16.42 7.44
CA GLN A 7 20.51 -17.01 6.34
C GLN A 7 19.11 -17.55 6.70
N TYR A 8 18.42 -16.95 7.67
CA TYR A 8 16.98 -17.16 7.80
C TYR A 8 16.31 -15.80 7.95
N VAL A 9 16.00 -15.19 6.80
CA VAL A 9 14.98 -14.14 6.74
C VAL A 9 13.69 -14.81 7.21
N SER A 10 13.11 -14.30 8.29
CA SER A 10 11.86 -14.86 8.83
C SER A 10 10.76 -14.74 7.76
N ASN A 11 9.78 -15.65 7.75
CA ASN A 11 8.66 -15.58 6.80
C ASN A 11 7.92 -14.22 6.85
N THR A 12 7.90 -13.57 8.02
CA THR A 12 7.33 -12.24 8.20
C THR A 12 8.11 -11.16 7.44
N THR A 13 9.44 -11.21 7.48
CA THR A 13 10.30 -10.23 6.80
C THR A 13 10.16 -10.31 5.28
N VAL A 14 10.10 -11.52 4.70
CA VAL A 14 9.84 -11.68 3.25
C VAL A 14 8.46 -11.15 2.88
N PHE A 15 7.45 -11.38 3.72
CA PHE A 15 6.10 -10.89 3.47
C PHE A 15 6.03 -9.35 3.47
N ASP A 16 6.72 -8.70 4.41
CA ASP A 16 6.78 -7.24 4.48
C ASP A 16 7.49 -6.66 3.24
N GLU A 17 8.62 -7.23 2.81
CA GLU A 17 9.32 -6.81 1.58
C GLU A 17 8.40 -6.89 0.35
N VAL A 18 7.66 -7.99 0.20
CA VAL A 18 6.68 -8.15 -0.90
C VAL A 18 5.54 -7.13 -0.78
N CYS A 19 5.06 -6.84 0.43
CA CYS A 19 4.02 -5.81 0.64
C CYS A 19 4.51 -4.42 0.22
N VAL A 20 5.77 -4.08 0.50
CA VAL A 20 6.40 -2.84 0.07
C VAL A 20 6.43 -2.75 -1.45
N GLU A 21 6.93 -3.78 -2.15
CA GLU A 21 7.01 -3.78 -3.61
C GLU A 21 5.63 -3.68 -4.27
N LEU A 22 4.64 -4.42 -3.76
CA LEU A 22 3.26 -4.37 -4.24
C LEU A 22 2.61 -3.01 -3.98
N CYS A 23 2.89 -2.39 -2.83
CA CYS A 23 2.45 -1.02 -2.53
C CYS A 23 2.99 -0.03 -3.57
N MET A 24 4.30 -0.08 -3.83
CA MET A 24 4.96 0.80 -4.80
C MET A 24 4.39 0.61 -6.21
N ALA A 25 4.17 -0.63 -6.64
CA ALA A 25 3.57 -0.94 -7.94
C ALA A 25 2.14 -0.40 -8.06
N ALA A 26 1.31 -0.56 -7.01
CA ALA A 26 -0.06 -0.05 -6.99
C ALA A 26 -0.10 1.48 -7.05
N LEU A 27 0.75 2.16 -6.28
CA LEU A 27 0.89 3.62 -6.29
C LEU A 27 1.32 4.14 -7.67
N GLN A 28 2.29 3.48 -8.29
CA GLN A 28 2.76 3.85 -9.62
C GLN A 28 1.69 3.64 -10.70
N LEU A 29 0.89 2.57 -10.58
CA LEU A 29 -0.22 2.30 -11.50
C LEU A 29 -1.28 3.39 -11.41
N VAL A 30 -1.73 3.78 -10.21
CA VAL A 30 -2.77 4.81 -10.07
C VAL A 30 -2.27 6.20 -10.47
N ALA A 31 -0.97 6.48 -10.35
CA ALA A 31 -0.36 7.72 -10.83
C ALA A 31 -0.50 7.92 -12.36
N TRP A 32 -0.72 6.85 -13.13
CA TRP A 32 -0.97 6.93 -14.57
C TRP A 32 -2.44 7.16 -14.92
N ALA A 33 -3.30 7.36 -13.93
CA ALA A 33 -4.74 7.54 -14.09
C ALA A 33 -5.39 6.45 -14.99
N PRO A 34 -5.27 5.17 -14.62
CA PRO A 34 -5.80 4.07 -15.43
C PRO A 34 -7.34 4.11 -15.43
N PRO A 35 -8.00 3.36 -16.34
CA PRO A 35 -9.45 3.23 -16.32
C PRO A 35 -9.98 2.77 -14.96
N GLU A 36 -11.20 3.19 -14.64
CA GLU A 36 -11.80 3.08 -13.31
C GLU A 36 -11.71 1.65 -12.71
N GLU A 37 -11.94 0.60 -13.49
CA GLU A 37 -11.82 -0.79 -13.03
C GLU A 37 -10.40 -1.16 -12.56
N ALA A 38 -9.38 -0.71 -13.27
CA ALA A 38 -8.00 -0.94 -12.89
C ALA A 38 -7.60 -0.10 -11.68
N MET A 39 -8.07 1.16 -11.61
CA MET A 39 -7.87 2.02 -10.45
C MET A 39 -8.52 1.44 -9.19
N TRP A 40 -9.76 0.98 -9.27
CA TRP A 40 -10.45 0.34 -8.17
C TRP A 40 -9.71 -0.92 -7.68
N ARG A 41 -9.26 -1.79 -8.59
CA ARG A 41 -8.48 -2.99 -8.22
C ARG A 41 -7.18 -2.63 -7.51
N ALA A 42 -6.47 -1.62 -8.01
CA ALA A 42 -5.22 -1.16 -7.42
C ALA A 42 -5.44 -0.60 -6.00
N LEU A 43 -6.42 0.29 -5.83
CA LEU A 43 -6.75 0.88 -4.53
C LEU A 43 -7.33 -0.17 -3.56
N ALA A 44 -8.11 -1.13 -4.04
CA ALA A 44 -8.62 -2.23 -3.20
C ALA A 44 -7.50 -3.16 -2.72
N ALA A 45 -6.53 -3.46 -3.58
CA ALA A 45 -5.33 -4.21 -3.19
C ALA A 45 -4.51 -3.42 -2.16
N LEU A 46 -4.32 -2.11 -2.40
CA LEU A 46 -3.58 -1.23 -1.50
C LEU A 46 -4.25 -1.12 -0.13
N ALA A 47 -5.59 -1.02 -0.07
CA ALA A 47 -6.35 -1.02 1.18
C ALA A 47 -6.13 -2.31 2.00
N ARG A 48 -6.07 -3.47 1.34
CA ARG A 48 -5.76 -4.75 1.99
C ARG A 48 -4.33 -4.80 2.49
N LEU A 49 -3.37 -4.35 1.70
CA LEU A 49 -1.97 -4.28 2.10
C LEU A 49 -1.77 -3.36 3.31
N ALA A 50 -2.38 -2.16 3.29
CA ALA A 50 -2.35 -1.21 4.40
C ALA A 50 -3.02 -1.74 5.69
N ALA A 51 -3.94 -2.71 5.56
CA ALA A 51 -4.55 -3.36 6.71
C ALA A 51 -3.67 -4.42 7.35
N HIS A 52 -2.74 -5.03 6.60
CA HIS A 52 -1.95 -6.20 7.01
C HIS A 52 -0.48 -5.90 7.28
N SER A 53 0.13 -4.97 6.55
CA SER A 53 1.54 -4.59 6.73
C SER A 53 1.64 -3.21 7.39
N HIS A 54 2.52 -3.12 8.39
CA HIS A 54 2.77 -1.90 9.16
C HIS A 54 3.53 -0.83 8.36
N ASP A 55 4.33 -1.24 7.36
CA ASP A 55 5.13 -0.34 6.55
C ASP A 55 4.32 0.37 5.46
N VAL A 56 3.26 -0.29 4.96
CA VAL A 56 2.48 0.18 3.81
C VAL A 56 1.83 1.54 4.06
N PRO A 57 1.15 1.83 5.20
CA PRO A 57 0.58 3.15 5.44
C PRO A 57 1.61 4.29 5.40
N GLN A 58 2.80 4.07 5.93
CA GLN A 58 3.88 5.07 5.92
C GLN A 58 4.40 5.30 4.48
N LEU A 59 4.52 4.24 3.70
CA LEU A 59 4.93 4.33 2.30
C LEU A 59 3.90 5.09 1.45
N VAL A 60 2.61 4.85 1.66
CA VAL A 60 1.54 5.61 0.97
C VAL A 60 1.66 7.11 1.25
N ALA A 61 1.92 7.49 2.50
CA ALA A 61 2.08 8.90 2.89
C ALA A 61 3.34 9.55 2.29
N LEU A 62 4.44 8.79 2.19
CA LEU A 62 5.74 9.33 1.77
C LEU A 62 5.93 9.34 0.25
N VAL A 63 5.47 8.30 -0.43
CA VAL A 63 5.73 8.08 -1.87
C VAL A 63 4.64 8.70 -2.73
N GLY A 64 3.37 8.57 -2.30
CA GLY A 64 2.22 9.05 -3.05
C GLY A 64 2.01 8.34 -4.41
N PRO A 65 1.07 8.81 -5.24
CA PRO A 65 0.20 9.98 -5.04
C PRO A 65 -0.78 9.81 -3.87
N ASP A 66 -1.22 10.93 -3.26
CA ASP A 66 -2.23 10.91 -2.21
C ASP A 66 -3.50 10.22 -2.73
N PRO A 67 -3.95 9.10 -2.11
CA PRO A 67 -5.17 8.41 -2.53
C PRO A 67 -6.39 9.33 -2.61
N ALA A 68 -6.46 10.37 -1.78
CA ALA A 68 -7.56 11.35 -1.80
C ALA A 68 -7.66 12.12 -3.12
N ALA A 69 -6.58 12.18 -3.91
CA ALA A 69 -6.58 12.80 -5.24
C ALA A 69 -7.48 12.08 -6.25
N PHE A 70 -7.86 10.82 -5.98
CA PHE A 70 -8.72 10.02 -6.86
C PHE A 70 -10.20 10.02 -6.45
N ARG A 71 -10.57 10.80 -5.41
CA ARG A 71 -11.96 10.87 -4.97
C ARG A 71 -12.90 11.39 -6.05
N GLY A 72 -14.14 10.90 -6.03
CA GLY A 72 -15.17 11.26 -7.00
C GLY A 72 -15.07 10.51 -8.33
N THR A 73 -14.08 9.64 -8.51
CA THR A 73 -14.02 8.75 -9.69
C THR A 73 -15.18 7.76 -9.70
N SER A 74 -15.46 7.13 -8.55
CA SER A 74 -16.64 6.28 -8.34
C SER A 74 -16.85 6.01 -6.83
N PRO A 75 -18.08 5.65 -6.39
CA PRO A 75 -18.34 5.36 -4.97
C PRO A 75 -17.47 4.23 -4.41
N ARG A 76 -17.15 3.22 -5.22
CA ARG A 76 -16.32 2.09 -4.79
C ARG A 76 -14.85 2.47 -4.65
N ILE A 77 -14.38 3.46 -5.41
CA ILE A 77 -13.04 4.03 -5.25
C ILE A 77 -12.97 4.86 -3.97
N ASP A 78 -13.98 5.70 -3.72
CA ASP A 78 -14.08 6.50 -2.50
C ASP A 78 -14.03 5.63 -1.23
N GLU A 79 -14.71 4.49 -1.24
CA GLU A 79 -14.65 3.50 -0.16
C GLU A 79 -13.23 2.97 0.08
N GLN A 80 -12.47 2.65 -0.97
CA GLN A 80 -11.09 2.18 -0.80
C GLN A 80 -10.17 3.28 -0.26
N ILE A 81 -10.38 4.52 -0.70
CA ILE A 81 -9.65 5.69 -0.19
C ILE A 81 -9.93 5.86 1.31
N ASP A 82 -11.18 5.74 1.76
CA ASP A 82 -11.52 5.82 3.19
C ASP A 82 -10.77 4.77 4.02
N LEU A 83 -10.72 3.52 3.51
CA LEU A 83 -10.00 2.43 4.18
C LEU A 83 -8.49 2.70 4.27
N ILE A 84 -7.88 3.18 3.18
CA ILE A 84 -6.45 3.51 3.14
C ILE A 84 -6.15 4.66 4.09
N MET A 85 -6.89 5.77 3.97
CA MET A 85 -6.61 6.99 4.74
C MET A 85 -6.83 6.78 6.24
N LYS A 86 -7.76 5.91 6.64
CA LYS A 86 -7.91 5.49 8.04
C LYS A 86 -6.62 4.86 8.59
N LYS A 87 -5.91 4.07 7.78
CA LYS A 87 -4.66 3.42 8.19
C LYS A 87 -3.48 4.39 8.20
N VAL A 88 -3.39 5.26 7.19
CA VAL A 88 -2.37 6.32 7.12
C VAL A 88 -2.45 7.24 8.34
N ALA A 89 -3.66 7.69 8.70
CA ALA A 89 -3.85 8.53 9.88
C ALA A 89 -3.40 7.84 11.19
N SER A 90 -3.62 6.52 11.31
CA SER A 90 -3.19 5.75 12.49
C SER A 90 -1.69 5.46 12.56
N ALA A 91 -0.95 5.61 11.44
CA ALA A 91 0.49 5.37 11.38
C ALA A 91 1.33 6.64 11.62
N SER A 92 0.68 7.82 11.58
CA SER A 92 1.34 9.13 11.67
C SER A 92 1.42 9.69 13.11
N GLY A 93 0.99 8.91 14.11
CA GLY A 93 0.98 9.28 15.53
C GLY A 93 1.81 8.32 16.37
#